data_AF-A0A1H9M342-F1
#
_entry.id   AF-A0A1H9M342-F1
#
_cell.length_a   1.000
_cell.length_b   1.000
_cell.length_c   1.000
_cell.angle_alpha   90.00
_cell.angle_beta   90.00
_cell.angle_gamma   90.00
#
_symmetry.space_group_name_H-M   'P 1'
#
loop_
_entity.id
_entity.type
_entity.pdbx_description
1 polymer ?
#
loop_
_entity_poly.entity_id
_entity_poly.type
_entity_poly.pdbx_seq_one_letter_code
_entity_poly.pdbx_strand_id
1 'polypeptide(L)'
;MAKSASPIRLQEELMKAAGLAASRHHRSTAEQIEFWAELGRSVADTLDPDVMLSVKSGLSRIKVEPVYGVPVDPDAVFESLENKRKNGTLSNRVTAAAHRYQASSEHPGYLDRIDREGNTTTGRFQKGQFIPLNEKTA
;
A
#
# COMPACT_ATOMS: atom_id res chain seq x y z
N MET A 1 -1.75 16.96 -16.78
CA MET A 1 -1.01 16.55 -17.99
C MET A 1 -0.89 17.76 -18.92
N ALA A 2 0.21 17.91 -19.64
CA ALA A 2 0.34 18.99 -20.63
C ALA A 2 -0.64 18.75 -21.79
N LYS A 3 -1.49 19.74 -22.11
CA LYS A 3 -2.43 19.65 -23.23
C LYS A 3 -1.68 19.91 -24.54
N SER A 4 -1.81 19.01 -25.52
CA SER A 4 -1.34 19.29 -26.88
C SER A 4 -2.24 20.37 -27.49
N ALA A 5 -1.65 21.42 -28.06
CA ALA A 5 -2.39 22.53 -28.68
C ALA A 5 -2.60 22.37 -30.20
N SER A 6 -2.25 21.20 -30.76
CA SER A 6 -2.36 20.98 -32.21
C SER A 6 -3.82 20.77 -32.62
N PRO A 7 -4.34 21.51 -33.62
CA PRO A 7 -5.71 21.31 -34.11
C PRO A 7 -5.88 19.93 -34.76
N ILE A 8 -6.90 19.18 -34.34
CA ILE A 8 -7.29 17.89 -34.96
C ILE A 8 -8.67 18.05 -35.58
N ARG A 9 -8.83 17.58 -36.82
CA ARG A 9 -10.14 17.53 -37.48
C ARG A 9 -10.91 16.31 -36.98
N LEU A 10 -12.11 16.54 -36.46
CA LEU A 10 -13.03 15.51 -35.98
C LEU A 10 -14.34 15.57 -36.77
N GLN A 11 -15.08 14.47 -36.74
CA GLN A 11 -16.41 14.40 -37.34
C GLN A 11 -17.34 15.41 -36.66
N GLU A 12 -18.17 16.10 -37.45
CA GLU A 12 -19.11 17.10 -36.94
C GLU A 12 -20.09 16.48 -35.93
N GLU A 13 -20.58 15.27 -36.22
CA GLU A 13 -21.47 14.54 -35.32
C GLU A 13 -20.83 14.20 -33.98
N LEU A 14 -19.54 13.84 -33.98
CA LEU A 14 -18.78 13.63 -32.73
C LEU A 14 -18.70 14.92 -31.92
N MET A 15 -18.42 16.06 -32.59
CA MET A 15 -18.34 17.36 -31.94
C MET A 15 -19.69 17.80 -31.35
N LYS A 16 -20.80 17.61 -32.08
CA LYS A 16 -22.15 17.90 -31.59
C LYS A 16 -22.51 17.01 -30.39
N ALA A 17 -22.29 15.71 -30.51
CA ALA A 17 -22.56 14.75 -29.43
C ALA A 17 -21.75 15.08 -28.17
N ALA A 18 -20.47 15.40 -28.34
CA ALA A 18 -19.60 15.82 -27.24
C ALA A 18 -20.10 17.10 -26.59
N GLY A 19 -20.48 18.13 -27.36
CA GLY A 19 -21.01 19.39 -26.82
C GLY A 19 -22.26 19.18 -25.98
N LEU A 20 -23.22 18.38 -26.46
CA LEU A 20 -24.45 18.04 -25.75
C LEU A 20 -24.18 17.31 -24.42
N ALA A 21 -23.27 16.33 -24.43
CA ALA A 21 -22.89 15.60 -23.22
C ALA A 21 -22.09 16.49 -22.25
N ALA A 22 -21.19 17.33 -22.78
CA ALA A 22 -20.33 18.21 -22.01
C ALA A 22 -21.15 19.22 -21.19
N SER A 23 -22.21 19.79 -21.78
CA SER A 23 -23.12 20.72 -21.07
C SER A 23 -23.75 20.09 -19.82
N ARG A 24 -24.13 18.81 -19.89
CA ARG A 24 -24.73 18.10 -18.74
C ARG A 24 -23.73 17.81 -17.63
N HIS A 25 -22.45 17.68 -17.98
CA HIS A 25 -21.39 17.31 -17.05
C HIS A 25 -20.48 18.49 -16.67
N HIS A 26 -20.85 19.72 -17.05
CA HIS A 26 -20.07 20.94 -16.81
C HIS A 26 -18.61 20.84 -17.32
N ARG A 27 -18.44 20.24 -18.51
CA ARG A 27 -17.14 20.11 -19.19
C ARG A 27 -17.12 20.94 -20.47
N SER A 28 -15.93 21.27 -20.96
CA SER A 28 -15.78 21.71 -22.36
C SER A 28 -15.97 20.53 -23.33
N THR A 29 -16.29 20.83 -24.60
CA THR A 29 -16.42 19.80 -25.64
C THR A 29 -15.13 18.97 -25.79
N ALA A 30 -13.97 19.62 -25.72
CA ALA A 30 -12.67 18.95 -25.78
C ALA A 30 -12.46 18.01 -24.59
N GLU A 31 -12.75 18.47 -23.36
CA GLU A 31 -12.64 17.62 -22.16
C GLU A 31 -13.61 16.44 -22.18
N GLN A 32 -14.80 16.61 -22.77
CA GLN A 32 -15.75 15.51 -22.92
C GLN A 32 -15.24 14.44 -23.89
N ILE A 33 -14.55 14.84 -24.96
CA ILE A 33 -13.89 13.91 -25.91
C ILE A 33 -12.72 13.21 -25.23
N GLU A 34 -11.88 13.93 -24.49
CA GLU A 34 -10.79 13.35 -23.70
C GLU A 34 -11.32 12.32 -22.69
N PHE A 35 -12.42 12.64 -22.00
CA PHE A 35 -13.07 11.73 -21.06
C PHE A 35 -13.57 10.45 -21.74
N TRP A 36 -14.22 10.54 -22.91
CA TRP A 36 -14.63 9.36 -23.65
C TRP A 36 -13.44 8.51 -24.13
N ALA A 37 -12.35 9.16 -24.55
CA ALA A 37 -11.13 8.46 -24.94
C ALA A 37 -10.45 7.77 -23.73
N GLU A 38 -10.43 8.39 -22.57
CA GLU A 38 -9.94 7.79 -21.33
C GLU A 38 -10.79 6.59 -20.91
N LEU A 39 -12.11 6.74 -20.90
CA LEU A 39 -13.04 5.64 -20.59
C LEU A 39 -12.84 4.48 -21.57
N GLY A 40 -12.79 4.76 -22.87
CA GLY A 40 -12.56 3.74 -23.90
C GLY A 40 -11.24 2.98 -23.69
N ARG A 41 -10.15 3.68 -23.38
CA ARG A 41 -8.86 3.04 -23.07
C ARG A 41 -8.90 2.19 -21.80
N SER A 42 -9.61 2.65 -20.76
CA SER A 42 -9.69 1.93 -19.48
C SER A 42 -10.36 0.56 -19.57
N VAL A 43 -11.21 0.36 -20.58
CA VAL A 43 -11.96 -0.90 -20.77
C VAL A 43 -11.53 -1.70 -21.98
N ALA A 44 -10.60 -1.20 -22.80
CA ALA A 44 -10.20 -1.80 -24.07
C ALA A 44 -9.62 -3.22 -23.92
N ASP A 45 -9.01 -3.53 -22.77
CA ASP A 45 -8.46 -4.86 -22.49
C ASP A 45 -9.54 -5.91 -22.14
N THR A 46 -10.76 -5.47 -21.82
CA THR A 46 -11.86 -6.35 -21.35
C THR A 46 -13.08 -6.32 -22.26
N LEU A 47 -13.27 -5.24 -23.03
CA LEU A 47 -14.36 -5.09 -23.99
C LEU A 47 -13.79 -5.01 -25.41
N ASP A 48 -13.78 -6.14 -26.10
CA ASP A 48 -13.39 -6.19 -27.51
C ASP A 48 -14.46 -5.57 -28.45
N PRO A 49 -14.13 -5.29 -29.72
CA PRO A 49 -15.07 -4.70 -30.67
C PRO A 49 -16.33 -5.53 -30.93
N ASP A 50 -16.24 -6.86 -30.89
CA ASP A 50 -17.36 -7.78 -31.19
C ASP A 50 -18.36 -7.80 -30.03
N VAL A 51 -17.87 -7.81 -28.79
CA VAL A 51 -18.66 -7.63 -27.58
C VAL A 51 -19.32 -6.26 -27.58
N MET A 52 -18.59 -5.19 -27.91
CA MET A 52 -19.17 -3.84 -28.02
C MET A 52 -20.28 -3.78 -29.08
N LEU A 53 -20.11 -4.43 -30.24
CA LEU A 53 -21.14 -4.50 -31.28
C LEU A 53 -22.37 -5.29 -30.81
N SER A 54 -22.17 -6.40 -30.12
CA SER A 54 -23.24 -7.21 -29.54
C SER A 54 -24.04 -6.44 -28.49
N VAL A 55 -23.37 -5.63 -27.67
CA VAL A 55 -24.03 -4.73 -26.72
C VAL A 55 -24.80 -3.62 -27.44
N LYS A 56 -24.20 -2.95 -28.44
CA LYS A 56 -24.86 -1.89 -29.21
C LYS A 56 -26.09 -2.37 -29.99
N SER A 57 -26.07 -3.61 -30.47
CA SER A 57 -27.20 -4.22 -31.19
C SER A 57 -28.26 -4.82 -30.26
N GLY A 58 -28.04 -4.80 -28.95
CA GLY A 58 -28.97 -5.35 -27.95
C GLY A 58 -28.95 -6.86 -27.80
N LEU A 59 -27.97 -7.55 -28.42
CA LEU A 59 -27.78 -8.99 -28.32
C LEU A 59 -27.13 -9.40 -26.99
N SER A 60 -26.38 -8.50 -26.37
CA SER A 60 -25.67 -8.74 -25.10
C SER A 60 -25.88 -7.58 -24.11
N ARG A 61 -25.66 -7.86 -22.82
CA ARG A 61 -25.68 -6.86 -21.74
C ARG A 61 -24.39 -6.92 -20.93
N ILE A 62 -23.91 -5.77 -20.47
CA ILE A 62 -22.76 -5.68 -19.56
C ILE A 62 -23.26 -5.88 -18.12
N LYS A 63 -22.67 -6.82 -17.40
CA LYS A 63 -22.87 -7.03 -15.97
C LYS A 63 -21.56 -6.72 -15.25
N VAL A 64 -21.62 -5.85 -14.24
CA VAL A 64 -20.46 -5.51 -13.40
C VAL A 64 -20.57 -6.32 -12.12
N GLU A 65 -19.50 -7.01 -11.75
CA GLU A 65 -19.39 -7.75 -10.50
C GLU A 65 -18.21 -7.23 -9.68
N PRO A 66 -18.36 -7.02 -8.37
CA PRO A 66 -17.27 -6.58 -7.52
C PRO A 66 -16.20 -7.67 -7.43
N VAL A 67 -14.94 -7.30 -7.67
CA VAL A 67 -13.79 -8.16 -7.40
C VAL A 67 -13.38 -7.95 -5.95
N TYR A 68 -13.64 -8.94 -5.11
CA TYR A 68 -13.15 -8.94 -3.73
C TYR A 68 -11.73 -9.50 -3.69
N GLY A 69 -10.84 -8.84 -2.94
CA GLY A 69 -9.55 -9.42 -2.59
C GLY A 69 -9.74 -10.67 -1.73
N VAL A 70 -8.76 -11.58 -1.76
CA VAL A 70 -8.73 -12.71 -0.84
C VAL A 70 -8.68 -12.16 0.59
N PRO A 71 -9.62 -12.52 1.48
CA PRO A 71 -9.59 -12.10 2.87
C PRO A 71 -8.27 -12.55 3.52
N VAL A 72 -7.64 -11.65 4.28
CA VAL A 72 -6.51 -12.03 5.12
C VAL A 72 -7.05 -12.85 6.29
N ASP A 73 -6.60 -14.08 6.44
CA ASP A 73 -6.88 -14.91 7.60
C ASP A 73 -6.03 -14.42 8.79
N PRO A 74 -6.64 -13.82 9.84
CA PRO A 74 -5.88 -13.33 10.99
C PRO A 74 -5.17 -14.47 11.74
N ASP A 75 -5.79 -15.64 11.84
CA ASP A 75 -5.24 -16.77 12.58
C ASP A 75 -3.97 -17.27 11.91
N ALA A 76 -3.97 -17.39 10.57
CA ALA A 76 -2.79 -17.74 9.80
C ALA A 76 -1.66 -16.70 9.95
N VAL A 77 -1.99 -15.40 10.04
CA VAL A 77 -1.00 -14.34 10.26
C VAL A 77 -0.37 -14.46 11.65
N PHE A 78 -1.18 -14.66 12.69
CA PHE A 78 -0.70 -14.82 14.06
C PHE A 78 0.08 -16.13 14.26
N GLU A 79 -0.35 -17.21 13.62
CA GLU A 79 0.37 -18.49 13.64
C GLU A 79 1.75 -18.36 12.96
N SER A 80 1.82 -17.67 11.81
CA SER A 80 3.10 -17.38 11.15
C SER A 80 4.05 -16.57 12.07
N LEU A 81 3.52 -15.61 12.81
CA LEU A 81 4.28 -14.83 13.78
C LEU A 81 4.75 -15.69 14.95
N GLU A 82 3.88 -16.55 15.48
CA GLU A 82 4.20 -17.46 16.58
C GLU A 82 5.28 -18.47 16.20
N ASN A 83 5.18 -19.04 15.00
CA ASN A 83 6.18 -19.96 14.47
C ASN A 83 7.56 -19.28 14.35
N LYS A 84 7.59 -18.02 13.88
CA LYS A 84 8.84 -17.23 13.84
C LYS A 84 9.38 -16.89 15.23
N ARG A 85 8.52 -16.73 16.23
CA ARG A 85 8.93 -16.53 17.62
C ARG A 85 9.57 -17.81 18.19
N LYS A 86 8.89 -18.95 18.04
CA LYS A 86 9.33 -20.26 18.53
C LYS A 86 10.66 -20.71 17.90
N ASN A 87 10.87 -20.44 16.61
CA ASN A 87 12.10 -20.81 15.92
C ASN A 87 13.23 -19.75 16.02
N GLY A 88 13.04 -18.69 16.81
CA GLY A 88 14.05 -17.65 17.05
C GLY A 88 14.36 -16.74 15.86
N THR A 89 13.69 -16.90 14.71
CA THR A 89 13.93 -16.04 13.54
C THR A 89 13.30 -14.66 13.70
N LEU A 90 12.28 -14.52 14.54
CA LEU A 90 11.61 -13.25 14.80
C LEU A 90 12.55 -12.24 15.46
N SER A 91 13.26 -12.63 16.52
CA SER A 91 14.20 -11.75 17.24
C SER A 91 15.28 -11.18 16.33
N ASN A 92 15.75 -11.98 15.36
CA ASN A 92 16.78 -11.55 14.39
C ASN A 92 16.25 -10.55 13.35
N ARG A 93 14.94 -10.55 13.08
CA ARG A 93 14.31 -9.69 12.06
C ARG A 93 13.68 -8.42 12.63
N VAL A 94 13.30 -8.42 13.91
CA VAL A 94 12.59 -7.30 14.54
C VAL A 94 13.49 -6.07 14.73
N THR A 95 14.80 -6.24 14.95
CA THR A 95 15.73 -5.11 15.05
C THR A 95 17.13 -5.47 14.58
N ALA A 96 17.79 -4.54 13.89
CA ALA A 96 19.20 -4.64 13.53
C ALA A 96 20.15 -4.10 14.63
N ALA A 97 19.58 -3.54 15.71
CA ALA A 97 20.35 -2.92 16.79
C ALA A 97 21.30 -3.94 17.44
N ALA A 98 22.53 -3.50 17.71
CA ALA A 98 23.55 -4.36 18.32
C ALA A 98 23.28 -4.69 19.79
N HIS A 99 22.45 -3.89 20.46
CA HIS A 99 22.15 -4.01 21.90
C HIS A 99 20.66 -3.78 22.13
N ARG A 100 20.05 -4.59 23.00
CA ARG A 100 18.69 -4.37 23.51
C ARG A 100 18.78 -3.98 24.99
N TYR A 101 17.87 -3.11 25.43
CA TYR A 101 17.77 -2.73 26.83
C TYR A 101 16.41 -3.14 27.38
N GLN A 102 16.38 -3.68 28.60
CA GLN A 102 15.16 -3.97 29.35
C GLN A 102 15.30 -3.49 30.79
N ALA A 103 14.19 -3.30 31.50
CA ALA A 103 14.24 -3.01 32.92
C ALA A 103 14.89 -4.17 33.67
N SER A 104 15.85 -3.88 34.55
CA SER A 104 16.47 -4.90 35.38
C SER A 104 15.47 -5.38 36.43
N SER A 105 15.27 -6.70 36.48
CA SER A 105 14.39 -7.32 37.50
C SER A 105 15.06 -7.40 38.87
N GLU A 106 16.38 -7.47 38.90
CA GLU A 106 17.20 -7.59 40.12
C GLU A 106 17.55 -6.22 40.71
N HIS A 107 17.71 -5.19 39.86
CA HIS A 107 18.14 -3.86 40.27
C HIS A 107 17.11 -2.79 39.86
N PRO A 108 16.09 -2.50 40.70
CA PRO A 108 15.10 -1.48 40.39
C PRO A 108 15.74 -0.13 40.05
N GLY A 109 15.31 0.47 38.94
CA GLY A 109 15.86 1.73 38.43
C GLY A 109 17.10 1.58 37.53
N TYR A 110 17.58 0.35 37.29
CA TYR A 110 18.63 0.03 36.34
C TYR A 110 18.07 -0.69 35.10
N LEU A 111 18.90 -0.76 34.05
CA LEU A 111 18.62 -1.45 32.80
C LEU A 111 19.62 -2.57 32.57
N ASP A 112 19.12 -3.67 32.05
CA ASP A 112 19.91 -4.78 31.54
C ASP A 112 20.19 -4.55 30.05
N ARG A 113 21.46 -4.35 29.70
CA ARG A 113 21.93 -4.30 28.32
C ARG A 113 22.25 -5.71 27.86
N ILE A 114 21.51 -6.18 26.86
CA ILE A 114 21.63 -7.51 26.28
C ILE A 114 22.29 -7.37 24.91
N ASP A 115 23.40 -8.08 24.68
CA ASP A 115 24.07 -8.13 23.38
C ASP A 115 23.40 -9.14 22.42
N ARG A 116 23.99 -9.32 21.23
CA ARG A 116 23.48 -10.26 20.22
C ARG A 116 23.61 -11.74 20.63
N GLU A 117 24.53 -12.05 21.53
CA GLU A 117 24.79 -13.40 22.03
C GLU A 117 23.92 -13.75 23.25
N GLY A 118 23.22 -12.74 23.80
CA GLY A 118 22.38 -12.88 24.97
C GLY A 118 23.08 -12.55 26.29
N ASN A 119 24.34 -12.10 26.26
CA ASN A 119 25.05 -11.70 27.47
C ASN A 119 24.43 -10.42 28.01
N THR A 120 24.21 -10.39 29.33
CA THR A 120 23.51 -9.31 30.00
C THR A 120 24.48 -8.51 30.87
N THR A 121 24.44 -7.18 30.76
CA THR A 121 25.17 -6.25 31.63
C THR A 121 24.19 -5.26 32.24
N THR A 122 24.02 -5.26 33.56
CA THR A 122 23.18 -4.30 34.26
C THR A 122 23.88 -2.95 34.42
N GLY A 123 23.16 -1.85 34.28
CA GLY A 123 23.71 -0.50 34.34
C GLY A 123 22.65 0.59 34.14
N ARG A 124 23.09 1.83 33.95
CA ARG A 124 22.17 2.96 33.69
C ARG A 124 22.75 3.92 32.68
N PHE A 125 21.90 4.67 31.99
CA PHE A 125 22.36 5.75 31.15
C PHE A 125 22.70 6.99 31.98
N GLN A 126 23.90 7.52 31.80
CA GLN A 126 24.30 8.81 32.32
C GLN A 126 24.83 9.66 31.17
N LYS A 127 24.27 10.85 30.97
CA LYS A 127 24.64 11.75 29.87
C LYS A 127 24.66 11.07 28.48
N GLY A 128 23.71 10.17 28.24
CA GLY A 128 23.59 9.43 26.96
C GLY A 128 24.54 8.25 26.78
N GLN A 129 25.38 7.92 27.76
CA GLN A 129 26.26 6.75 27.74
C GLN A 129 25.78 5.70 28.74
N PHE A 130 25.79 4.43 28.34
CA PHE A 130 25.47 3.33 29.23
C PHE A 130 26.65 3.03 30.14
N ILE A 131 26.45 3.12 31.45
CA ILE A 131 27.46 2.87 32.47
C ILE A 131 27.08 1.58 33.23
N PRO A 132 27.89 0.51 33.12
CA PRO A 132 27.70 -0.72 33.87
C PRO A 132 27.69 -0.50 35.39
N LEU A 133 26.85 -1.25 36.10
CA LEU A 133 26.88 -1.34 37.55
C LEU A 133 28.09 -2.19 37.94
N ASN A 134 29.18 -1.57 38.40
CA ASN A 134 30.34 -2.29 38.92
C ASN A 134 30.12 -2.58 40.42
N GLU A 135 29.96 -3.86 40.79
CA GLU A 135 29.95 -4.32 42.19
C GLU A 135 31.35 -4.34 42.84
N LYS A 136 32.16 -3.29 42.64
CA LYS A 136 33.44 -3.11 43.35
C LYS A 136 33.47 -1.81 44.14
N THR A 137 32.74 -1.80 45.25
CA THR A 137 33.13 -1.08 46.48
C THR A 137 32.34 -1.63 47.66
N ALA A 138 33.01 -2.46 48.45
CA ALA A 138 32.83 -2.59 49.90
C ALA A 138 34.21 -2.37 50.52
#